data_AF-A0A536NHW2-F1
#
_entry.id   AF-A0A536NHW2-F1
#
_cell.length_a   1.000
_cell.length_b   1.000
_cell.length_c   1.000
_cell.angle_alpha   90.00
_cell.angle_beta   90.00
_cell.angle_gamma   90.00
#
_symmetry.space_group_name_H-M   'P 1'
#
loop_
_entity.id
_entity.type
_entity.pdbx_description
1 polymer ?
#
loop_
_entity_poly.entity_id
_entity_poly.type
_entity_poly.pdbx_seq_one_letter_code
_entity_poly.pdbx_strand_id
1 'polypeptide(L)'
;MESHFSPAEDLPALYRAVLDGVDLLERRGQRLMAADIRRRATRAYSTAWNERQRDRLIGLRDQARRALSPEVRARGSRLRPGWRRQAAPTDGSTGA
;
A
#
# COMPACT_ATOMS: atom_id res chain seq x y z
N MET A 1 25.59 5.19 -20.04
CA MET A 1 24.30 4.51 -20.23
C MET A 1 23.32 5.23 -19.33
N GLU A 2 22.67 6.26 -19.87
CA GLU A 2 21.72 7.07 -19.11
C GLU A 2 20.44 6.25 -19.00
N SER A 3 20.18 5.70 -17.82
CA SER A 3 18.88 5.11 -17.50
C SER A 3 17.85 6.24 -17.56
N HIS A 4 17.29 6.48 -18.74
CA HIS A 4 16.19 7.42 -18.95
C HIS A 4 15.00 6.93 -18.14
N PHE A 5 14.92 7.37 -16.88
CA PHE A 5 13.75 7.19 -16.05
C PHE A 5 12.63 7.99 -16.73
N SER A 6 11.65 7.26 -17.27
CA SER A 6 10.48 7.87 -17.89
C SER A 6 9.38 7.83 -16.84
N PRO A 7 9.16 8.90 -16.07
CA PRO A 7 8.18 8.90 -14.98
C PRO A 7 6.78 8.52 -15.45
N ALA A 8 6.45 8.81 -16.71
CA ALA A 8 5.18 8.46 -17.33
C ALA A 8 5.01 6.96 -17.60
N GLU A 9 6.09 6.17 -17.65
CA GLU A 9 6.05 4.72 -17.91
C GLU A 9 6.38 3.91 -16.65
N ASP A 10 7.40 4.31 -15.89
CA ASP A 10 7.86 3.64 -14.67
C ASP A 10 6.87 3.78 -13.50
N LEU A 11 6.33 4.99 -13.22
CA LEU A 11 5.43 5.17 -12.07
C LEU A 11 4.13 4.38 -12.21
N PRO A 12 3.44 4.35 -13.36
CA PRO A 12 2.22 3.55 -13.51
C PRO A 12 2.47 2.05 -13.33
N ALA A 13 3.59 1.53 -13.82
CA ALA A 13 3.97 0.13 -13.63
C ALA A 13 4.22 -0.18 -12.15
N LEU A 14 4.96 0.68 -11.44
CA LEU A 14 5.19 0.57 -10.00
C LEU A 14 3.88 0.68 -9.20
N TYR A 15 3.01 1.61 -9.55
CA TYR A 15 1.72 1.79 -8.90
C TYR A 15 0.83 0.55 -9.03
N ARG A 16 0.73 -0.03 -10.24
CA ARG A 16 -0.03 -1.28 -10.47
C ARG A 16 0.53 -2.45 -9.65
N ALA A 17 1.85 -2.59 -9.57
CA ALA A 17 2.49 -3.63 -8.76
C ALA A 17 2.20 -3.46 -7.26
N VAL A 18 2.09 -2.22 -6.76
CA VAL A 18 1.67 -1.98 -5.38
C VAL A 18 0.21 -2.37 -5.17
N LEU A 19 -0.68 -2.05 -6.12
CA LEU A 19 -2.10 -2.41 -6.03
C LEU A 19 -2.32 -3.94 -6.06
N ASP A 20 -1.54 -4.67 -6.85
CA ASP A 20 -1.56 -6.14 -6.85
C ASP A 20 -1.21 -6.70 -5.45
N GLY A 21 -0.14 -6.18 -4.83
CA GLY A 21 0.23 -6.53 -3.46
C GLY A 21 -0.85 -6.17 -2.43
N VAL A 22 -1.56 -5.05 -2.61
CA VAL A 22 -2.70 -4.65 -1.78
C VAL A 22 -3.84 -5.65 -1.91
N ASP A 23 -4.23 -6.04 -3.13
CA ASP A 23 -5.29 -7.02 -3.37
C ASP A 23 -4.97 -8.36 -2.71
N LEU A 24 -3.72 -8.83 -2.83
CA LEU A 24 -3.25 -10.05 -2.16
C LEU A 24 -3.31 -9.93 -0.62
N LEU A 25 -2.99 -8.77 -0.05
CA LEU A 25 -3.12 -8.52 1.38
C LEU A 25 -4.59 -8.51 1.84
N GLU A 26 -5.49 -7.92 1.05
CA GLU A 26 -6.93 -7.92 1.33
C GLU A 26 -7.50 -9.34 1.32
N ARG A 27 -7.13 -10.16 0.31
CA ARG A 27 -7.50 -11.58 0.22
C ARG A 27 -7.00 -12.40 1.41
N ARG A 28 -5.83 -12.06 1.95
CA ARG A 28 -5.24 -12.71 3.13
C ARG A 28 -5.83 -12.22 4.46
N GLY A 29 -6.80 -11.31 4.43
CA GLY A 29 -7.48 -10.75 5.59
C GLY A 29 -6.75 -9.56 6.24
N GLN A 30 -5.64 -9.09 5.67
CA GLN A 30 -4.85 -7.96 6.20
C GLN A 30 -5.39 -6.60 5.70
N ARG A 31 -6.72 -6.40 5.76
CA ARG A 31 -7.41 -5.25 5.14
C ARG A 31 -6.93 -3.89 5.64
N LEU A 32 -6.58 -3.76 6.92
CA LEU A 32 -6.08 -2.49 7.46
C LEU A 32 -4.71 -2.11 6.91
N MET A 33 -3.82 -3.09 6.80
CA MET A 33 -2.49 -2.87 6.23
C MET A 33 -2.59 -2.57 4.73
N ALA A 34 -3.47 -3.28 4.02
CA ALA A 34 -3.76 -3.03 2.62
C ALA A 34 -4.32 -1.61 2.39
N ALA A 35 -5.26 -1.17 3.22
CA ALA A 35 -5.83 0.18 3.14
C ALA A 35 -4.81 1.30 3.40
N ASP A 36 -3.91 1.11 4.38
CA ASP A 36 -2.81 2.06 4.64
C ASP A 36 -1.84 2.14 3.45
N ILE A 37 -1.40 1.00 2.92
CA ILE A 37 -0.51 0.95 1.75
C ILE A 37 -1.18 1.61 0.54
N ARG A 38 -2.46 1.32 0.29
CA ARG A 38 -3.22 1.92 -0.81
C ARG A 38 -3.29 3.44 -0.70
N ARG A 39 -3.62 3.98 0.49
CA ARG A 39 -3.65 5.45 0.70
C ARG A 39 -2.29 6.09 0.44
N ARG A 40 -1.21 5.48 0.95
CA ARG A 40 0.15 5.99 0.76
C ARG A 40 0.58 5.95 -0.71
N ALA A 41 0.23 4.87 -1.43
CA ALA A 41 0.52 4.70 -2.84
C ALA A 41 -0.22 5.74 -3.69
N THR A 42 -1.53 5.92 -3.47
CA THR A 42 -2.32 6.96 -4.16
C THR A 42 -1.77 8.34 -3.89
N ARG A 43 -1.40 8.65 -2.63
CA ARG A 43 -0.80 9.95 -2.30
C ARG A 43 0.55 10.15 -3.01
N ALA A 44 1.41 9.14 -3.03
CA ALA A 44 2.69 9.20 -3.73
C ALA A 44 2.50 9.41 -5.24
N TYR A 45 1.54 8.71 -5.85
CA TYR A 45 1.21 8.85 -7.27
C TYR A 45 0.63 10.24 -7.62
N SER A 46 -0.23 10.79 -6.77
CA SER A 46 -0.90 12.07 -7.02
C SER A 46 -0.10 13.31 -6.64
N THR A 47 1.01 13.20 -5.89
CA THR A 47 1.74 14.39 -5.40
C THR A 47 2.70 14.96 -6.45
N ALA A 48 3.67 14.16 -6.90
CA ALA A 48 4.65 14.60 -7.90
C ALA A 48 5.30 13.38 -8.55
N TRP A 49 5.47 13.40 -9.87
CA TRP A 49 6.09 12.31 -10.64
C TRP A 49 7.60 12.48 -10.69
N ASN A 50 8.23 12.40 -9.51
CA ASN A 50 9.65 12.58 -9.32
C ASN A 50 10.30 11.37 -8.65
N GLU A 51 11.62 11.32 -8.69
CA GLU A 51 12.42 10.16 -8.30
C GLU A 51 12.20 9.77 -6.82
N ARG A 52 11.97 10.75 -5.94
CA ARG A 52 11.61 10.50 -4.53
C ARG A 52 10.31 9.72 -4.36
N GLN A 53 9.33 9.97 -5.23
CA GLN A 53 8.03 9.29 -5.20
C GLN A 53 8.13 7.90 -5.82
N ARG A 54 9.03 7.71 -6.80
CA ARG A 54 9.43 6.38 -7.29
C ARG A 54 10.01 5.54 -6.15
N ASP A 55 10.99 6.06 -5.43
CA ASP A 55 11.62 5.37 -4.30
C ASP A 55 10.61 4.98 -3.23
N ARG A 56 9.67 5.89 -2.95
CA ARG A 56 8.58 5.64 -2.01
C ARG A 56 7.63 4.53 -2.48
N LEU A 57 7.28 4.49 -3.76
CA LEU A 57 6.48 3.40 -4.35
C LEU A 57 7.22 2.07 -4.32
N ILE A 58 8.54 2.06 -4.58
CA ILE A 58 9.38 0.88 -4.47
C ILE A 58 9.38 0.35 -3.03
N GLY A 59 9.53 1.23 -2.04
CA GLY A 59 9.45 0.87 -0.62
C GLY A 59 8.09 0.29 -0.22
N LEU A 60 6.99 0.88 -0.70
CA LEU A 60 5.63 0.35 -0.45
C LEU A 60 5.43 -1.03 -1.09
N ARG A 61 5.97 -1.25 -2.29
CA ARG A 61 5.96 -2.56 -2.96
C ARG A 61 6.73 -3.60 -2.16
N ASP A 62 7.94 -3.29 -1.69
CA ASP A 62 8.73 -4.22 -0.89
C ASP A 62 8.07 -4.51 0.46
N GLN A 63 7.47 -3.50 1.09
CA GLN A 63 6.69 -3.66 2.32
C GLN A 63 5.49 -4.61 2.12
N ALA A 64 4.71 -4.43 1.04
CA ALA A 64 3.59 -5.32 0.73
C ALA A 64 4.08 -6.76 0.50
N ARG A 65 5.18 -6.93 -0.25
CA ARG A 65 5.78 -8.24 -0.51
C ARG A 65 6.30 -8.92 0.76
N ARG A 66 6.93 -8.18 1.68
CA ARG A 66 7.36 -8.72 2.99
C ARG A 66 6.17 -9.15 3.85
N ALA A 67 5.08 -8.39 3.85
CA ALA A 67 3.88 -8.73 4.61
C ALA A 67 3.15 -9.97 4.05
N LEU A 68 3.34 -10.24 2.76
CA LEU A 68 2.93 -11.49 2.11
C LEU A 68 3.91 -12.64 2.40
N SER A 69 5.14 -12.39 2.87
CA SER A 69 6.08 -13.45 3.20
C SER A 69 5.61 -14.22 4.46
N PRO A 70 5.56 -15.56 4.41
CA PRO A 70 5.08 -16.38 5.53
C PRO A 70 5.98 -16.26 6.78
N GLU A 71 7.24 -15.86 6.63
CA GLU A 71 8.19 -15.71 7.75
C GLU A 71 7.77 -14.63 8.76
N VAL A 72 7.07 -13.58 8.31
CA VAL A 72 6.54 -12.55 9.22
C VAL A 72 5.45 -13.12 10.12
N ARG A 73 4.70 -14.15 9.68
CA ARG A 73 3.72 -14.84 10.53
C ARG A 73 4.38 -15.58 11.70
N ALA A 74 5.57 -16.14 11.52
CA ALA A 74 6.27 -16.88 12.57
C ALA A 74 6.84 -15.96 13.66
N ARG A 75 7.21 -14.71 13.31
CA ARG A 75 7.73 -13.71 14.26
C ARG A 75 6.63 -12.84 14.90
N GLY A 76 5.43 -12.79 14.30
CA GLY A 76 4.29 -11.98 14.76
C GLY A 76 3.45 -12.60 15.87
N SER A 77 3.59 -13.89 16.16
CA SER A 77 2.77 -14.61 17.17
C SER A 77 3.04 -14.20 18.62
N ARG A 78 3.99 -13.29 18.89
CA ARG A 78 4.37 -12.88 20.25
C ARG A 78 4.34 -11.39 20.55
N LEU A 79 3.78 -10.54 19.67
CA LEU A 79 3.62 -9.11 19.97
C LEU A 79 2.22 -8.59 19.64
N ARG A 80 1.36 -8.63 20.67
CA ARG A 80 0.26 -7.71 21.06
C ARG A 80 -0.72 -7.18 19.99
N PRO A 81 -2.05 -7.36 20.17
CA PRO A 81 -3.08 -6.71 19.34
C PRO A 81 -3.22 -5.23 19.73
N GLY A 82 -2.56 -4.36 18.97
CA GLY A 82 -2.56 -2.90 19.18
C GLY A 82 -3.41 -2.09 18.20
N TRP A 83 -4.20 -2.71 17.31
CA TRP A 83 -5.07 -1.97 16.39
C TRP A 83 -6.49 -1.87 16.94
N ARG A 84 -6.65 -1.17 18.07
CA ARG A 84 -7.95 -0.64 18.47
C ARG A 84 -8.14 0.70 17.75
N ARG A 85 -9.35 0.89 17.19
CA ARG A 85 -9.89 2.11 16.55
C ARG A 85 -9.36 2.21 15.11
N GLN A 86 -10.20 2.11 14.08
CA GLN A 86 -11.28 3.05 13.79
C GLN A 86 -12.42 2.31 13.06
N ALA A 87 -13.56 2.17 13.72
CA ALA A 87 -14.85 2.10 13.06
C ALA A 87 -15.34 3.54 12.94
N ALA A 88 -15.66 3.95 11.72
CA ALA A 88 -16.65 4.99 11.47
C ALA A 88 -17.56 4.42 10.38
N PRO A 89 -18.81 4.05 10.71
CA PRO A 89 -19.82 3.80 9.69
C PRO A 89 -20.13 5.15 9.04
N THR A 90 -19.91 5.27 7.73
CA THR A 90 -20.66 6.27 6.95
C THR A 90 -21.97 5.60 6.59
N ASP A 91 -22.89 5.65 7.55
CA ASP A 91 -24.31 5.50 7.28
C ASP A 91 -24.77 6.70 6.44
N GLY A 92 -25.69 6.43 5.53
CA GLY A 92 -26.10 7.34 4.46
C GLY A 92 -27.17 8.35 4.86
N SER A 93 -27.58 9.08 3.82
CA SER A 93 -28.92 9.65 3.62
C SER A 93 -29.36 10.86 4.44
N THR A 94 -30.06 11.74 3.71
CA THR A 94 -31.00 12.83 4.09
C THR A 94 -30.47 14.19 3.61
N GLY A 95 -31.05 14.91 2.64
CA GLY A 95 -32.40 14.86 2.07
C GLY A 95 -33.32 15.85 2.79
N ALA A 96 -33.23 17.15 2.44
CA ALA A 96 -34.30 18.16 2.53
C ALA A 96 -33.79 19.48 1.92
#